data_AF-A0A5C1A6L3-F1
#
_entry.id   AF-A0A5C1A6L3-F1
#
_cell.length_a   1.000
_cell.length_b   1.000
_cell.length_c   1.000
_cell.angle_alpha   90.00
_cell.angle_beta   90.00
_cell.angle_gamma   90.00
#
_symmetry.space_group_name_H-M   'P 1'
#
loop_
_entity.id
_entity.type
_entity.pdbx_description
1 polymer ?
#
loop_
_entity_poly.entity_id
_entity_poly.type
_entity_poly.pdbx_seq_one_letter_code
_entity_poly.pdbx_strand_id
1 'polypeptide(L)'
;MRGTGLVSIGTELLYAFYSVEGRSARLRVSIDEFDRLDLFQGKPVRIGLPEQEPRTVLVMAVSHAPPFAWVEVEATGMLNRAG
;
A
#
# COMPACT_ATOMS: atom_id res chain seq x y z
N MET A 1 -12.58 -6.89 -0.80
CA MET A 1 -11.87 -7.92 -1.60
C MET A 1 -10.59 -8.31 -0.87
N ARG A 2 -10.14 -9.57 -0.92
CA ARG A 2 -8.86 -9.99 -0.33
C ARG A 2 -8.21 -11.08 -1.16
N GLY A 3 -6.89 -11.15 -1.16
CA GLY A 3 -6.14 -12.15 -1.91
C GLY A 3 -4.63 -12.07 -1.69
N THR A 4 -3.91 -12.90 -2.42
CA THR A 4 -2.45 -12.87 -2.53
C THR A 4 -2.09 -12.74 -4.00
N GLY A 5 -1.11 -11.91 -4.32
CA GLY A 5 -0.72 -11.71 -5.72
C GLY A 5 0.40 -10.70 -5.87
N LEU A 6 0.74 -10.41 -7.13
CA LEU A 6 1.71 -9.39 -7.47
C LEU A 6 1.10 -8.00 -7.24
N VAL A 7 1.66 -7.27 -6.28
CA VAL A 7 1.31 -5.89 -5.94
C VAL A 7 2.47 -5.01 -6.34
N SER A 8 2.19 -3.98 -7.15
CA SER A 8 3.20 -2.96 -7.42
C SER A 8 3.19 -1.91 -6.33
N ILE A 9 4.36 -1.53 -5.81
CA ILE A 9 4.54 -0.46 -4.82
C ILE A 9 5.67 0.44 -5.31
N GLY A 10 5.34 1.67 -5.69
CA GLY A 10 6.28 2.55 -6.38
C GLY A 10 6.71 1.94 -7.72
N THR A 11 8.00 1.64 -7.84
CA THR A 11 8.61 0.99 -9.01
C THR A 11 8.82 -0.52 -8.85
N GLU A 12 8.52 -1.05 -7.67
CA GLU A 12 8.77 -2.45 -7.32
C GLU A 12 7.52 -3.30 -7.51
N LEU A 13 7.71 -4.59 -7.77
CA LEU A 13 6.65 -5.59 -7.88
C LEU A 13 6.91 -6.70 -6.85
N LEU A 14 5.99 -6.88 -5.91
CA LEU A 14 6.14 -7.78 -4.78
C LEU A 14 5.00 -8.79 -4.72
N TYR A 15 5.27 -10.01 -4.26
CA TYR A 15 4.20 -10.97 -3.96
C TYR A 15 3.69 -10.75 -2.54
N ALA A 16 2.51 -10.14 -2.39
CA ALA A 16 1.97 -9.71 -1.11
C ALA A 16 0.55 -10.23 -0.86
N PHE A 17 0.18 -10.35 0.42
CA PHE A 17 -1.22 -10.43 0.79
C PHE A 17 -1.81 -9.02 0.80
N TYR A 18 -3.02 -8.88 0.29
CA TYR A 18 -3.76 -7.62 0.28
C TYR A 18 -5.23 -7.82 0.67
N SER A 19 -5.79 -6.80 1.31
CA SER A 19 -7.23 -6.68 1.53
C SER A 19 -7.68 -5.26 1.24
N VAL A 20 -8.81 -5.11 0.57
CA VAL A 20 -9.43 -3.83 0.18
C VAL A 20 -10.80 -3.73 0.80
N GLU A 21 -11.03 -2.62 1.49
CA GLU A 21 -12.29 -2.25 2.14
C GLU A 21 -12.61 -0.78 1.79
N GLY A 22 -13.55 -0.58 0.87
CA GLY A 22 -13.87 0.73 0.35
C GLY A 22 -12.66 1.42 -0.30
N ARG A 23 -12.23 2.55 0.28
CA ARG A 23 -11.09 3.36 -0.18
C ARG A 23 -9.77 2.95 0.46
N SER A 24 -9.81 2.08 1.45
CA SER A 24 -8.65 1.63 2.19
C SER A 24 -8.19 0.27 1.68
N ALA A 25 -6.88 0.07 1.68
CA ALA A 25 -6.28 -1.22 1.46
C ALA A 25 -5.27 -1.49 2.57
N ARG A 26 -5.04 -2.77 2.86
CA ARG A 26 -4.05 -3.23 3.81
C ARG A 26 -3.17 -4.24 3.10
N LEU A 27 -1.86 -4.04 3.20
CA LEU A 27 -0.84 -4.87 2.56
C LEU A 27 -0.01 -5.55 3.64
N ARG A 28 0.34 -6.81 3.41
CA ARG A 28 1.37 -7.51 4.18
C ARG A 28 2.61 -7.68 3.32
N VAL A 29 3.67 -6.99 3.67
CA VAL A 29 4.99 -7.06 3.02
C VAL A 29 6.01 -7.63 4.00
N SER A 30 7.14 -8.15 3.52
CA SER A 30 8.24 -8.53 4.41
C SER A 30 8.85 -7.29 5.07
N ILE A 31 9.55 -7.47 6.19
CA ILE A 31 10.30 -6.36 6.82
C ILE A 31 11.38 -5.83 5.87
N ASP A 32 12.09 -6.72 5.16
CA ASP A 32 13.12 -6.32 4.21
C ASP A 32 12.54 -5.47 3.06
N GLU A 33 11.36 -5.84 2.55
CA GLU A 33 10.65 -5.06 1.52
C GLU A 33 10.17 -3.72 2.07
N PHE A 34 9.64 -3.70 3.29
CA PHE A 34 9.19 -2.50 3.98
C PHE A 34 10.32 -1.48 4.14
N ASP A 35 11.48 -1.92 4.65
CA ASP A 35 12.67 -1.08 4.84
C ASP A 35 13.24 -0.61 3.50
N ARG A 36 13.33 -1.52 2.52
CA ARG A 36 13.84 -1.21 1.17
C ARG A 36 12.97 -0.20 0.43
N LEU A 37 11.65 -0.26 0.61
CA LEU A 37 10.69 0.67 0.04
C LEU A 37 10.56 1.97 0.84
N ASP A 38 11.23 2.06 2.00
CA ASP A 38 11.20 3.20 2.91
C ASP A 38 9.74 3.58 3.23
N LEU A 39 8.90 2.59 3.55
CA LEU A 39 7.48 2.85 3.83
C LEU A 39 7.34 3.45 5.23
N PHE A 40 6.62 4.57 5.35
CA PHE A 40 6.33 5.19 6.65
C PHE A 40 4.98 5.90 6.59
N GLN A 41 4.37 6.10 7.76
CA GLN A 41 3.10 6.82 7.86
C GLN A 41 3.20 8.23 7.28
N GLY A 42 2.25 8.59 6.41
CA GLY A 42 2.22 9.85 5.68
C GLY A 42 2.95 9.81 4.33
N LYS A 43 3.59 8.70 3.95
CA LYS A 43 4.23 8.57 2.64
C LYS A 43 3.17 8.40 1.54
N PRO A 44 3.13 9.27 0.52
CA PRO A 44 2.36 9.00 -0.68
C PRO A 44 3.10 7.95 -1.51
N VAL A 45 2.39 6.92 -1.96
CA VAL A 45 2.96 5.83 -2.76
C VAL A 45 1.98 5.40 -3.84
N ARG A 46 2.51 5.05 -5.02
CA ARG A 46 1.70 4.49 -6.10
C ARG A 46 1.57 2.99 -5.90
N ILE A 47 0.35 2.47 -5.85
CA ILE A 47 0.07 1.05 -5.63
C ILE A 47 -0.80 0.50 -6.74
N GLY A 48 -0.39 -0.63 -7.32
CA GLY A 48 -1.21 -1.45 -8.21
C GLY A 48 -1.56 -2.77 -7.52
N LEU A 49 -2.86 -3.03 -7.37
CA LEU A 49 -3.36 -4.31 -6.87
C LEU A 49 -3.75 -5.19 -8.07
N PRO A 50 -3.78 -6.53 -7.91
CA PRO A 50 -4.31 -7.40 -8.95
C PRO A 50 -5.69 -6.95 -9.41
N GLU A 51 -5.87 -6.91 -10.74
CA GLU A 51 -7.13 -6.53 -11.39
C GLU A 51 -7.60 -5.09 -11.12
N GLN A 52 -6.72 -4.22 -10.60
CA GLN A 52 -6.99 -2.80 -10.39
C GLN A 52 -5.96 -1.92 -11.08
N GLU A 53 -6.41 -0.77 -11.58
CA GLU A 53 -5.50 0.24 -12.10
C GLU A 53 -4.60 0.80 -10.97
N PRO A 54 -3.29 0.97 -11.20
CA PRO A 54 -2.40 1.56 -10.21
C PRO A 54 -2.79 3.00 -9.86
N ARG A 55 -2.89 3.29 -8.56
CA ARG A 55 -3.33 4.60 -8.04
C ARG A 55 -2.41 5.10 -6.93
N THR A 56 -2.37 6.42 -6.75
CA THR A 56 -1.67 7.04 -5.61
C THR A 56 -2.52 6.88 -4.35
N VAL A 57 -1.87 6.43 -3.28
CA VAL A 57 -2.45 6.25 -1.95
C VAL A 57 -1.54 6.87 -0.91
N LEU A 58 -2.07 7.18 0.27
CA LEU A 58 -1.31 7.61 1.43
C LEU A 58 -1.13 6.44 2.38
N VAL A 59 0.08 6.20 2.89
CA VAL A 59 0.30 5.26 3.99
C VAL A 59 -0.30 5.86 5.27
N MET A 60 -1.35 5.25 5.79
CA MET A 60 -2.09 5.71 6.96
C MET A 60 -1.51 5.17 8.26
N ALA A 61 -1.06 3.91 8.25
CA ALA A 61 -0.48 3.26 9.42
C ALA A 61 0.48 2.14 9.01
N VAL A 62 1.42 1.86 9.90
CA VAL A 62 2.34 0.73 9.80
C VAL A 62 2.32 -0.03 11.12
N SER A 63 2.08 -1.34 11.07
CA SER A 63 2.17 -2.23 12.23
C SER A 63 3.18 -3.34 11.96
N HIS A 64 4.28 -3.34 12.71
CA HIS A 64 5.31 -4.36 12.63
C HIS A 64 4.82 -5.66 13.31
N ALA A 65 4.93 -6.77 12.60
CA ALA A 65 4.63 -8.10 13.09
C ALA A 65 5.64 -9.09 12.46
N PRO A 66 6.89 -9.13 12.96
CA PRO A 66 7.96 -9.91 12.35
C PRO A 66 7.53 -11.34 12.02
N PRO A 67 7.85 -11.85 10.81
CA PRO A 67 8.79 -11.30 9.83
C PRO A 67 8.16 -10.31 8.80
N PHE A 68 6.99 -9.74 9.10
CA PHE A 68 6.23 -8.89 8.19
C PHE A 68 5.94 -7.50 8.76
N ALA A 69 5.55 -6.58 7.88
CA ALA A 69 4.90 -5.33 8.24
C ALA A 69 3.51 -5.25 7.58
N TRP A 70 2.53 -4.81 8.36
CA TRP A 70 1.21 -4.47 7.86
C TRP A 70 1.19 -2.98 7.51
N VAL A 71 0.90 -2.66 6.26
CA VAL A 71 0.83 -1.29 5.76
C VAL A 71 -0.60 -0.99 5.37
N GLU A 72 -1.22 -0.06 6.08
CA GLU A 72 -2.55 0.44 5.76
C GLU A 72 -2.42 1.68 4.89
N VAL A 73 -3.18 1.70 3.80
CA VAL A 73 -3.16 2.76 2.82
C VAL A 73 -4.57 3.21 2.47
N GLU A 74 -4.71 4.47 2.12
CA GLU A 74 -6.00 5.02 1.68
C GLU A 74 -5.83 5.79 0.36
N ALA A 75 -6.78 5.60 -0.55
CA ALA A 75 -6.82 6.35 -1.80
C ALA A 75 -7.00 7.84 -1.52
N THR A 76 -5.96 8.63 -1.80
CA THR A 76 -6.03 10.09 -1.77
C THR A 76 -7.04 10.51 -2.83
N GLY A 77 -8.23 10.91 -2.40
CA GLY A 77 -9.09 11.67 -3.30
C GLY A 77 -8.32 12.92 -3.69
N MET A 78 -8.49 13.40 -4.93
CA MET A 78 -8.21 14.79 -5.20
C MET A 78 -8.99 15.63 -4.18
N LEU A 79 -8.36 16.03 -3.09
CA LEU A 79 -8.66 17.29 -2.45
C LEU A 79 -8.21 18.32 -3.48
N ASN A 80 -9.12 18.65 -4.40
CA ASN A 80 -9.04 19.85 -5.21
C ASN A 80 -8.72 21.01 -4.27
N ARG A 81 -7.47 21.47 -4.26
CA ARG A 81 -7.19 22.85 -3.89
C ARG A 81 -7.47 23.69 -5.13
N ALA A 82 -8.75 24.03 -5.29
CA ALA A 82 -9.12 25.29 -5.91
C ALA A 82 -8.94 26.37 -4.83
N GLY A 83 -8.22 27.43 -5.16
CA GLY A 83 -7.90 28.55 -4.27
C GLY A 83 -6.52 29.10 -4.56
#